data_AF-A0A4Q3RXJ0-F1
#
_entry.id   AF-A0A4Q3RXJ0-F1
#
_cell.length_a   1.000
_cell.length_b   1.000
_cell.length_c   1.000
_cell.angle_alpha   90.00
_cell.angle_beta   90.00
_cell.angle_gamma   90.00
#
_symmetry.space_group_name_H-M   'P 1'
#
loop_
_entity.id
_entity.type
_entity.pdbx_description
1 polymer ?
#
loop_
_entity_poly.entity_id
_entity_poly.type
_entity_poly.pdbx_seq_one_letter_code
_entity_poly.pdbx_strand_id
1 'polypeptide(L)'
;FRGVEVRAAQSSPQKKALTYFNLTDNAKTRITFYCRVQNNGKTDTIAPFFHYKTGYPEASMVRSTPAGAYLANINNGLLNDEQIYIQSTTGSYATIQIPALSNLPNAVIHRAELIMDKVPSLEENFYAPPPRLFIEALSGDTVFTIRNDFIPANSAIGYDLNTLGGTFSANKYVFNLSRYTQSILTKGYRNYTLRVSSPFIATPTFLTSSDMNSNQPFPLIINPMLGGGRVIVYGGGFADPSKAMRLRIIYSKI
;
A
#
# COMPACT_ATOMS: atom_id res chain seq x y z
N PHE A 1 -11.20 11.85 -27.30
CA PHE A 1 -10.17 10.80 -27.14
C PHE A 1 -9.94 10.15 -28.50
N ARG A 2 -8.68 9.95 -28.93
CA ARG A 2 -8.33 9.31 -30.21
C ARG A 2 -7.70 7.94 -29.90
N GLY A 3 -8.53 6.92 -29.69
CA GLY A 3 -8.10 5.56 -29.32
C GLY A 3 -9.26 4.65 -28.95
N VAL A 4 -8.96 3.52 -28.31
CA VAL A 4 -9.96 2.60 -27.71
C VAL A 4 -10.11 2.87 -26.22
N GLU A 5 -11.35 3.04 -25.77
CA GLU A 5 -11.67 3.31 -24.36
C GLU A 5 -12.71 2.33 -23.85
N VAL A 6 -12.48 1.79 -22.66
CA VAL A 6 -13.45 0.96 -21.94
C VAL A 6 -14.08 1.81 -20.85
N ARG A 7 -15.41 1.93 -20.85
CA ARG A 7 -16.19 2.64 -19.83
C ARG A 7 -17.28 1.75 -19.28
N ALA A 8 -17.67 1.98 -18.03
CA ALA A 8 -18.89 1.40 -17.50
C ALA A 8 -20.09 1.85 -18.35
N ALA A 9 -20.95 0.91 -18.73
CA ALA A 9 -22.15 1.21 -19.50
C ALA A 9 -23.06 2.18 -18.73
N GLN A 10 -23.68 3.13 -19.43
CA GLN A 10 -24.53 4.14 -18.81
C GLN A 10 -25.75 3.52 -18.09
N SER A 11 -26.26 2.42 -18.63
CA SER A 11 -27.34 1.61 -18.07
C SER A 11 -26.93 0.73 -16.90
N SER A 12 -25.64 0.64 -16.55
CA SER A 12 -25.19 -0.21 -15.45
C SER A 12 -25.77 0.32 -14.12
N PRO A 13 -26.48 -0.51 -13.34
CA PRO A 13 -26.97 -0.12 -12.02
C PRO A 13 -25.82 0.15 -11.04
N GLN A 14 -24.62 -0.38 -11.32
CA GLN A 14 -23.40 -0.11 -10.58
C GLN A 14 -22.30 0.38 -11.54
N LYS A 15 -21.89 1.65 -11.41
CA LYS A 15 -20.81 2.25 -12.21
C LYS A 15 -19.45 2.04 -11.53
N LYS A 16 -19.14 0.78 -11.21
CA LYS A 16 -17.92 0.38 -10.49
C LYS A 16 -17.17 -0.65 -11.33
N ALA A 17 -15.95 -0.31 -11.76
CA ALA A 17 -15.07 -1.23 -12.43
C ALA A 17 -13.61 -0.79 -12.22
N LEU A 18 -12.74 -1.78 -12.03
CA LEU A 18 -11.29 -1.60 -12.06
C LEU A 18 -10.73 -2.80 -12.83
N THR A 19 -10.05 -2.53 -13.94
CA THR A 19 -9.59 -3.58 -14.86
C THR A 19 -8.10 -3.44 -15.07
N TYR A 20 -7.45 -4.59 -15.22
CA TYR A 20 -6.02 -4.70 -15.47
C TYR A 20 -5.79 -5.43 -16.78
N PHE A 21 -4.85 -4.93 -17.57
CA PHE A 21 -4.49 -5.50 -18.86
C PHE A 21 -3.02 -5.88 -18.82
N ASN A 22 -2.72 -7.16 -19.07
CA ASN A 22 -1.34 -7.60 -19.21
C ASN A 22 -0.84 -7.29 -20.62
N LEU A 23 -0.09 -6.20 -20.77
CA LEU A 23 0.44 -5.77 -22.08
C LEU A 23 1.63 -6.59 -22.58
N THR A 24 2.23 -7.46 -21.75
CA THR A 24 3.40 -8.26 -22.12
C THR A 24 3.04 -9.67 -22.61
N ASP A 25 1.78 -10.09 -22.48
CA ASP A 25 1.30 -11.34 -23.06
C ASP A 25 1.08 -11.17 -24.58
N ASN A 26 2.13 -11.42 -25.36
CA ASN A 26 2.10 -11.26 -26.82
C ASN A 26 1.10 -12.18 -27.55
N ALA A 27 0.63 -13.24 -26.90
CA ALA A 27 -0.39 -14.11 -27.48
C ALA A 27 -1.80 -13.52 -27.31
N LYS A 28 -2.05 -12.81 -26.20
CA LYS A 28 -3.38 -12.29 -25.84
C LYS A 28 -3.55 -10.79 -26.01
N THR A 29 -2.46 -10.03 -25.98
CA THR A 29 -2.46 -8.57 -26.01
C THR A 29 -1.67 -8.06 -27.20
N ARG A 30 -2.38 -8.01 -28.34
CA ARG A 30 -1.85 -7.56 -29.62
C ARG A 30 -2.92 -6.84 -30.42
N ILE A 31 -2.49 -5.90 -31.25
CA ILE A 31 -3.37 -5.28 -32.25
C ILE A 31 -3.22 -6.09 -33.52
N THR A 32 -4.29 -6.74 -33.96
CA THR A 32 -4.32 -7.51 -35.22
C THR A 32 -5.15 -6.76 -36.25
N PHE A 33 -4.58 -6.49 -37.41
CA PHE A 33 -5.30 -5.91 -38.53
C PHE A 33 -5.76 -7.03 -39.45
N TYR A 34 -7.06 -7.22 -39.60
CA TYR A 34 -7.62 -8.16 -40.57
C TYR A 34 -7.78 -7.45 -41.90
N CYS A 35 -6.84 -7.67 -42.82
CA CYS A 35 -6.83 -7.04 -44.13
C CYS A 35 -7.43 -7.99 -45.16
N ARG A 36 -8.25 -7.43 -46.05
CA ARG A 36 -8.78 -8.11 -47.23
C ARG A 36 -8.38 -7.33 -48.47
N VAL A 37 -7.75 -7.98 -49.44
CA VAL A 37 -7.33 -7.37 -50.70
C VAL A 37 -7.90 -8.18 -51.86
N GLN A 38 -8.36 -7.51 -52.91
CA GLN A 38 -8.71 -8.18 -54.17
C GLN A 38 -7.50 -8.15 -55.09
N ASN A 39 -7.03 -9.32 -55.51
CA ASN A 39 -5.93 -9.45 -56.46
C ASN A 39 -6.36 -10.38 -57.61
N ASN A 40 -6.40 -9.86 -58.85
CA ASN A 40 -6.89 -10.57 -60.04
C ASN A 40 -8.24 -11.30 -59.84
N GLY A 41 -9.20 -10.62 -59.18
CA GLY A 41 -10.54 -11.17 -58.92
C GLY A 41 -10.60 -12.24 -57.83
N LYS A 42 -9.48 -12.56 -57.16
CA LYS A 42 -9.44 -13.43 -55.98
C LYS A 42 -9.27 -12.61 -54.72
N THR A 43 -10.02 -12.97 -53.69
CA THR A 43 -9.89 -12.37 -52.37
C THR A 43 -8.72 -13.00 -51.64
N ASP A 44 -7.76 -12.16 -51.27
CA ASP A 44 -6.64 -12.50 -50.39
C ASP A 44 -6.87 -11.89 -48.99
N THR A 45 -6.39 -12.57 -47.97
CA THR A 45 -6.52 -12.16 -46.56
C THR A 45 -5.21 -12.31 -45.84
N ILE A 46 -4.79 -11.25 -45.16
CA ILE A 46 -3.63 -11.27 -44.25
C ILE A 46 -4.04 -10.70 -42.90
N ALA A 47 -3.36 -11.17 -41.85
CA ALA A 47 -3.59 -10.73 -40.48
C ALA A 47 -2.28 -10.29 -39.79
N PRO A 48 -1.62 -9.21 -40.25
CA PRO A 48 -0.46 -8.68 -39.55
C PRO A 48 -0.87 -8.23 -38.13
N PHE A 49 0.03 -8.43 -37.18
CA PHE A 49 -0.19 -8.05 -35.79
C PHE A 49 1.00 -7.27 -35.23
N PHE A 50 0.67 -6.33 -34.36
CA PHE A 50 1.62 -5.54 -33.58
C PHE A 50 1.52 -5.98 -32.12
N HIS A 51 2.67 -6.33 -31.54
CA HIS A 51 2.81 -6.71 -30.14
C HIS A 51 3.99 -5.94 -29.53
N TYR A 52 4.03 -5.86 -28.21
CA TYR A 52 5.14 -5.21 -27.51
C TYR A 52 6.36 -6.15 -27.49
N LYS A 53 7.45 -5.73 -28.12
CA LYS A 53 8.66 -6.57 -28.28
C LYS A 53 9.53 -6.61 -27.02
N THR A 54 9.73 -5.46 -26.37
CA THR A 54 10.51 -5.29 -25.12
C THR A 54 10.24 -3.90 -24.53
N GLY A 55 10.35 -3.77 -23.20
CA GLY A 55 10.29 -2.47 -22.48
C GLY A 55 8.88 -2.17 -21.96
N TYR A 56 8.78 -1.76 -20.69
CA TYR A 56 7.57 -1.41 -19.93
C TYR A 56 6.58 -0.57 -20.75
N PRO A 57 5.62 -1.17 -21.49
CA PRO A 57 4.79 -0.43 -22.44
C PRO A 57 3.64 0.33 -21.77
N GLU A 58 3.53 0.24 -20.44
CA GLU A 58 2.44 0.77 -19.65
C GLU A 58 2.68 2.21 -19.18
N ALA A 59 1.65 3.03 -19.36
CA ALA A 59 1.50 4.28 -18.63
C ALA A 59 0.09 4.28 -18.04
N SER A 60 0.00 4.31 -16.70
CA SER A 60 -1.28 4.31 -15.99
C SER A 60 -1.45 5.61 -15.22
N MET A 61 -2.60 6.26 -15.38
CA MET A 61 -2.99 7.42 -14.60
C MET A 61 -4.22 7.08 -13.78
N VAL A 62 -4.09 7.12 -12.46
CA VAL A 62 -5.21 6.89 -11.53
C VAL A 62 -5.56 8.21 -10.87
N ARG A 63 -6.82 8.64 -11.03
CA ARG A 63 -7.37 9.80 -10.34
C ARG A 63 -8.39 9.34 -9.30
N SER A 64 -8.19 9.77 -8.08
CA SER A 64 -9.11 9.52 -6.97
C SER A 64 -9.83 10.81 -6.59
N THR A 65 -11.13 10.74 -6.34
CA THR A 65 -11.93 11.85 -5.82
C THR A 65 -12.60 11.41 -4.52
N PRO A 66 -12.24 11.99 -3.36
CA PRO A 66 -12.86 11.64 -2.09
C PRO A 66 -14.38 11.85 -2.13
N ALA A 67 -15.15 10.90 -1.59
CA ALA A 67 -16.60 10.97 -1.50
C ALA A 67 -17.13 10.12 -0.33
N GLY A 68 -18.42 10.31 0.01
CA GLY A 68 -19.13 9.49 1.00
C GLY A 68 -18.49 9.51 2.39
N ALA A 69 -18.49 8.36 3.07
CA ALA A 69 -17.96 8.22 4.42
C ALA A 69 -16.46 8.56 4.52
N TYR A 70 -15.68 8.31 3.47
CA TYR A 70 -14.27 8.70 3.42
C TYR A 70 -14.11 10.23 3.44
N LEU A 71 -14.88 10.95 2.62
CA LEU A 71 -14.86 12.42 2.62
C LEU A 71 -15.33 13.01 3.95
N ALA A 72 -16.34 12.39 4.57
CA ALA A 72 -16.79 12.79 5.90
C ALA A 72 -15.71 12.57 6.97
N ASN A 73 -15.00 11.44 6.91
CA ASN A 73 -13.92 11.11 7.84
C ASN A 73 -12.74 12.10 7.74
N ILE A 74 -12.23 12.38 6.55
CA ILE A 74 -11.10 13.34 6.41
C ILE A 74 -11.44 14.79 6.77
N ASN A 75 -12.73 15.13 6.88
CA ASN A 75 -13.22 16.46 7.24
C ASN A 75 -13.80 16.53 8.66
N ASN A 76 -13.72 15.46 9.45
CA ASN A 76 -14.36 15.42 10.78
C ASN A 76 -13.60 16.22 11.85
N GLY A 77 -12.35 16.61 11.60
CA GLY A 77 -11.50 17.36 12.54
C GLY A 77 -11.05 16.56 13.77
N LEU A 78 -11.25 15.24 13.79
CA LEU A 78 -10.86 14.38 14.90
C LEU A 78 -9.40 13.92 14.74
N LEU A 79 -8.66 13.89 15.85
CA LEU A 79 -7.29 13.36 15.88
C LEU A 79 -7.25 11.84 16.12
N ASN A 80 -8.34 11.27 16.63
CA ASN A 80 -8.45 9.86 16.98
C ASN A 80 -9.73 9.27 16.38
N ASP A 81 -9.64 8.84 15.13
CA ASP A 81 -10.77 8.31 14.38
C ASP A 81 -11.24 6.93 14.88
N GLU A 82 -12.53 6.67 14.73
CA GLU A 82 -13.11 5.34 14.93
C GLU A 82 -12.82 4.38 13.77
N GLN A 83 -12.66 4.93 12.56
CA GLN A 83 -12.41 4.18 11.33
C GLN A 83 -11.38 4.91 10.48
N ILE A 84 -10.49 4.14 9.88
CA ILE A 84 -9.41 4.65 9.05
C ILE A 84 -9.54 4.05 7.66
N TYR A 85 -9.49 4.91 6.65
CA TYR A 85 -9.73 4.57 5.25
C TYR A 85 -8.41 4.61 4.46
N ILE A 86 -7.95 3.44 4.01
CA ILE A 86 -6.72 3.31 3.23
C ILE A 86 -7.05 2.79 1.83
N GLN A 87 -6.71 3.58 0.82
CA GLN A 87 -6.85 3.23 -0.59
C GLN A 87 -5.48 3.08 -1.25
N SER A 88 -5.34 2.09 -2.14
CA SER A 88 -4.10 1.88 -2.89
C SER A 88 -3.76 3.03 -3.86
N THR A 89 -2.49 3.18 -4.25
CA THR A 89 -1.95 4.28 -5.11
C THR A 89 -2.85 4.66 -6.29
N THR A 90 -3.17 5.95 -6.53
CA THR A 90 -2.72 7.23 -5.93
C THR A 90 -3.38 7.58 -4.58
N GLY A 91 -3.89 6.57 -3.87
CA GLY A 91 -4.82 6.69 -2.74
C GLY A 91 -4.33 7.35 -1.46
N SER A 92 -4.91 6.91 -0.35
CA SER A 92 -4.83 7.59 0.95
C SER A 92 -3.78 6.98 1.87
N TYR A 93 -3.42 7.74 2.90
CA TYR A 93 -2.64 7.26 4.02
C TYR A 93 -3.28 7.71 5.33
N ALA A 94 -2.95 7.00 6.40
CA ALA A 94 -3.30 7.37 7.76
C ALA A 94 -2.05 7.78 8.52
N THR A 95 -2.19 8.73 9.44
CA THR A 95 -1.16 9.04 10.42
C THR A 95 -1.51 8.40 11.75
N ILE A 96 -0.50 7.86 12.43
CA ILE A 96 -0.65 7.17 13.71
C ILE A 96 0.39 7.75 14.66
N GLN A 97 -0.10 8.31 15.77
CA GLN A 97 0.74 8.72 16.88
C GLN A 97 0.56 7.71 18.02
N ILE A 98 1.65 7.37 18.70
CA ILE A 98 1.64 6.47 19.87
C ILE A 98 2.18 7.24 21.07
N PRO A 99 1.39 8.12 21.72
CA PRO A 99 1.91 9.08 22.70
C PRO A 99 2.55 8.43 23.92
N ALA A 100 1.96 7.34 24.41
CA ALA A 100 2.40 6.67 25.64
C ALA A 100 3.75 5.95 25.51
N LEU A 101 4.30 5.82 24.30
CA LEU A 101 5.57 5.12 24.07
C LEU A 101 6.74 5.79 24.79
N SER A 102 6.73 7.13 24.86
CA SER A 102 7.76 7.91 25.55
C SER A 102 7.68 7.81 27.09
N ASN A 103 6.55 7.33 27.62
CA ASN A 103 6.30 7.23 29.06
C ASN A 103 6.52 5.81 29.61
N LEU A 104 6.88 4.84 28.76
CA LEU A 104 7.19 3.49 29.21
C LEU A 104 8.49 3.52 30.05
N PRO A 105 8.56 2.71 31.12
CA PRO A 105 9.77 2.58 31.90
C PRO A 105 10.90 1.98 31.04
N ASN A 106 12.15 2.18 31.47
CA ASN A 106 13.27 1.49 30.86
C ASN A 106 13.03 -0.03 30.93
N ALA A 107 13.09 -0.68 29.77
CA ALA A 107 12.67 -2.06 29.61
C ALA A 107 13.33 -2.71 28.41
N VAL A 108 13.46 -4.03 28.50
CA VAL A 108 13.78 -4.90 27.36
C VAL A 108 12.48 -5.26 26.66
N ILE A 109 12.35 -4.86 25.39
CA ILE A 109 11.21 -5.17 24.53
C ILE A 109 11.44 -6.52 23.85
N HIS A 110 10.58 -7.48 24.17
CA HIS A 110 10.55 -8.80 23.52
C HIS A 110 9.73 -8.78 22.25
N ARG A 111 8.65 -7.98 22.23
CA ARG A 111 7.74 -7.83 21.09
C ARG A 111 6.96 -6.53 21.19
N ALA A 112 6.86 -5.80 20.09
CA ALA A 112 5.91 -4.69 19.93
C ALA A 112 5.18 -4.82 18.59
N GLU A 113 3.85 -4.88 18.63
CA GLU A 113 3.01 -5.12 17.45
C GLU A 113 1.91 -4.09 17.32
N LEU A 114 1.92 -3.34 16.22
CA LEU A 114 0.77 -2.52 15.84
C LEU A 114 -0.24 -3.38 15.10
N ILE A 115 -1.43 -3.54 15.68
CA ILE A 115 -2.49 -4.40 15.18
C ILE A 115 -3.63 -3.52 14.66
N MET A 116 -4.04 -3.78 13.42
CA MET A 116 -5.09 -3.06 12.71
C MET A 116 -6.12 -4.07 12.19
N ASP A 117 -7.23 -4.22 12.92
CA ASP A 117 -8.33 -5.11 12.54
C ASP A 117 -9.19 -4.46 11.44
N LYS A 118 -9.54 -5.23 10.41
CA LYS A 118 -10.38 -4.78 9.30
C LYS A 118 -11.82 -4.60 9.76
N VAL A 119 -12.45 -3.50 9.33
CA VAL A 119 -13.90 -3.33 9.38
C VAL A 119 -14.54 -4.16 8.26
N PRO A 120 -15.45 -5.10 8.56
CA PRO A 120 -16.13 -5.87 7.52
C PRO A 120 -16.84 -4.98 6.50
N SER A 121 -16.65 -5.25 5.21
CA SER A 121 -17.35 -4.58 4.12
C SER A 121 -18.17 -5.57 3.29
N LEU A 122 -19.26 -5.09 2.68
CA LEU A 122 -20.03 -5.86 1.70
C LEU A 122 -19.43 -5.76 0.28
N GLU A 123 -18.46 -4.86 0.06
CA GLU A 123 -17.85 -4.59 -1.26
C GLU A 123 -16.50 -5.28 -1.49
N GLU A 124 -16.17 -6.26 -0.66
CA GLU A 124 -14.87 -6.95 -0.65
C GLU A 124 -14.59 -7.69 -1.97
N ASN A 125 -15.65 -8.14 -2.66
CA ASN A 125 -15.52 -8.80 -3.96
C ASN A 125 -15.10 -7.84 -5.09
N PHE A 126 -15.34 -6.53 -4.92
CA PHE A 126 -14.98 -5.51 -5.91
C PHE A 126 -13.70 -4.77 -5.53
N TYR A 127 -13.52 -4.53 -4.24
CA TYR A 127 -12.35 -3.84 -3.69
C TYR A 127 -11.79 -4.67 -2.55
N ALA A 128 -11.04 -5.71 -2.93
CA ALA A 128 -10.36 -6.55 -1.96
C ALA A 128 -9.37 -5.72 -1.12
N PRO A 129 -9.10 -6.12 0.14
CA PRO A 129 -8.07 -5.50 0.95
C PRO A 129 -6.72 -5.63 0.25
N PRO A 130 -5.90 -4.56 0.22
CA PRO A 130 -4.57 -4.65 -0.37
C PRO A 130 -3.75 -5.75 0.32
N PRO A 131 -2.97 -6.55 -0.43
CA PRO A 131 -2.15 -7.61 0.15
C PRO A 131 -1.21 -7.12 1.26
N ARG A 132 -0.69 -5.90 1.12
CA ARG A 132 0.20 -5.29 2.12
C ARG A 132 -0.14 -3.83 2.37
N LEU A 133 -0.09 -3.45 3.64
CA LEU A 133 0.11 -2.08 4.07
C LEU A 133 1.59 -1.85 4.35
N PHE A 134 2.06 -0.62 4.12
CA PHE A 134 3.42 -0.19 4.38
C PHE A 134 3.43 0.90 5.44
N ILE A 135 4.41 0.86 6.33
CA ILE A 135 4.55 1.80 7.43
C ILE A 135 5.89 2.54 7.37
N GLU A 136 5.83 3.85 7.53
CA GLU A 136 6.95 4.77 7.43
C GLU A 136 6.93 5.74 8.63
N ALA A 137 8.07 6.35 8.94
CA ALA A 137 8.12 7.47 9.86
C ALA A 137 7.93 8.79 9.09
N LEU A 138 7.23 9.75 9.71
CA LEU A 138 6.92 11.06 9.16
C LEU A 138 7.60 12.16 10.00
N SER A 139 8.26 13.08 9.32
CA SER A 139 8.86 14.29 9.94
C SER A 139 8.58 15.50 9.05
N GLY A 140 7.54 16.27 9.39
CA GLY A 140 7.00 17.30 8.49
C GLY A 140 6.48 16.64 7.23
N ASP A 141 6.92 17.13 6.06
CA ASP A 141 6.53 16.57 4.75
C ASP A 141 7.46 15.43 4.28
N THR A 142 8.45 15.04 5.10
CA THR A 142 9.41 13.98 4.74
C THR A 142 9.00 12.65 5.34
N VAL A 143 9.00 11.61 4.50
CA VAL A 143 8.82 10.21 4.92
C VAL A 143 10.13 9.45 4.79
N PHE A 144 10.38 8.53 5.73
CA PHE A 144 11.54 7.64 5.70
C PHE A 144 11.21 6.34 6.42
N THR A 145 12.07 5.33 6.28
CA THR A 145 11.80 4.02 6.86
C THR A 145 11.80 4.06 8.38
N ILE A 146 10.98 3.20 8.99
CA ILE A 146 11.08 2.95 10.42
C ILE A 146 12.44 2.31 10.70
N ARG A 147 13.22 2.94 11.58
CA ARG A 147 14.56 2.49 11.95
C ARG A 147 14.53 1.06 12.52
N ASN A 148 15.59 0.31 12.22
CA ASN A 148 15.93 -0.99 12.81
C ASN A 148 14.99 -2.18 12.49
N ASP A 149 13.68 -1.96 12.31
CA ASP A 149 12.72 -3.01 11.92
C ASP A 149 12.68 -3.24 10.40
N PHE A 150 13.06 -2.23 9.62
CA PHE A 150 13.26 -2.35 8.18
C PHE A 150 14.71 -2.74 7.88
N ILE A 151 14.96 -3.94 7.33
CA ILE A 151 16.30 -4.47 7.11
C ILE A 151 16.58 -4.82 5.65
N PRO A 152 17.83 -4.73 5.18
CA PRO A 152 18.23 -5.21 3.86
C PRO A 152 17.98 -6.72 3.71
N ALA A 153 17.69 -7.17 2.49
CA ALA A 153 17.59 -8.59 2.19
C ALA A 153 18.98 -9.25 2.23
N ASN A 154 19.08 -10.46 2.81
CA ASN A 154 20.36 -11.14 3.03
C ASN A 154 21.11 -11.53 1.74
N SER A 155 20.39 -11.78 0.64
CA SER A 155 20.95 -12.34 -0.60
C SER A 155 20.51 -11.62 -1.87
N ALA A 156 19.88 -10.45 -1.74
CA ALA A 156 19.37 -9.68 -2.87
C ALA A 156 19.45 -8.18 -2.57
N ILE A 157 19.53 -7.38 -3.64
CA ILE A 157 19.36 -5.94 -3.53
C ILE A 157 17.90 -5.67 -3.16
N GLY A 158 17.68 -4.97 -2.05
CA GLY A 158 16.35 -4.62 -1.56
C GLY A 158 16.21 -4.89 -0.07
N TYR A 159 14.98 -5.11 0.38
CA TYR A 159 14.62 -5.19 1.80
C TYR A 159 13.75 -6.41 2.10
N ASP A 160 13.90 -6.98 3.29
CA ASP A 160 13.02 -8.05 3.75
C ASP A 160 11.70 -7.45 4.29
N LEU A 161 10.65 -7.53 3.47
CA LEU A 161 9.32 -7.04 3.84
C LEU A 161 8.62 -7.90 4.90
N ASN A 162 9.07 -9.13 5.13
CA ASN A 162 8.41 -10.02 6.08
C ASN A 162 8.72 -9.61 7.52
N THR A 163 9.87 -9.00 7.78
CA THR A 163 10.26 -8.57 9.13
C THR A 163 9.44 -7.39 9.64
N LEU A 164 9.05 -6.47 8.73
CA LEU A 164 8.21 -5.31 9.07
C LEU A 164 6.74 -5.71 9.26
N GLY A 165 6.28 -6.79 8.63
CA GLY A 165 4.91 -7.25 8.68
C GLY A 165 4.01 -6.53 7.66
N GLY A 166 2.83 -6.08 8.10
CA GLY A 166 1.88 -5.35 7.26
C GLY A 166 1.20 -6.20 6.19
N THR A 167 1.34 -7.53 6.22
CA THR A 167 0.63 -8.43 5.30
C THR A 167 -0.79 -8.67 5.77
N PHE A 168 -1.75 -8.62 4.86
CA PHE A 168 -3.14 -8.93 5.17
C PHE A 168 -3.29 -10.42 5.48
N SER A 169 -3.74 -10.74 6.70
CA SER A 169 -4.03 -12.12 7.10
C SER A 169 -5.04 -12.12 8.24
N ALA A 170 -5.94 -13.11 8.26
CA ALA A 170 -6.95 -13.26 9.31
C ALA A 170 -7.73 -11.96 9.63
N ASN A 171 -8.15 -11.23 8.58
CA ASN A 171 -8.88 -9.95 8.66
C ASN A 171 -8.14 -8.82 9.40
N LYS A 172 -6.80 -8.81 9.38
CA LYS A 172 -6.00 -7.76 10.01
C LYS A 172 -4.67 -7.53 9.32
N TYR A 173 -4.04 -6.42 9.69
CA TYR A 173 -2.64 -6.12 9.42
C TYR A 173 -1.89 -6.04 10.75
N VAL A 174 -0.71 -6.63 10.81
CA VAL A 174 0.15 -6.60 12.00
C VAL A 174 1.53 -6.14 11.58
N PHE A 175 2.00 -5.04 12.15
CA PHE A 175 3.37 -4.54 11.97
C PHE A 175 4.23 -4.87 13.18
N ASN A 176 5.48 -5.25 12.93
CA ASN A 176 6.48 -5.41 13.97
C ASN A 176 7.21 -4.08 14.18
N LEU A 177 7.12 -3.53 15.38
CA LEU A 177 7.75 -2.27 15.80
C LEU A 177 8.71 -2.49 16.99
N SER A 178 9.16 -3.73 17.20
CA SER A 178 9.93 -4.10 18.39
C SER A 178 11.21 -3.30 18.51
N ARG A 179 11.99 -3.17 17.41
CA ARG A 179 13.26 -2.45 17.45
C ARG A 179 13.06 -0.94 17.45
N TYR A 180 12.02 -0.44 16.80
CA TYR A 180 11.58 0.94 16.87
C TYR A 180 11.27 1.34 18.31
N THR A 181 10.38 0.59 18.98
CA THR A 181 10.04 0.81 20.39
C THR A 181 11.27 0.68 21.29
N GLN A 182 12.10 -0.36 21.12
CA GLN A 182 13.33 -0.53 21.90
C GLN A 182 14.27 0.68 21.78
N SER A 183 14.43 1.21 20.57
CA SER A 183 15.36 2.32 20.31
C SER A 183 14.88 3.64 20.91
N ILE A 184 13.57 3.87 20.98
CA ILE A 184 13.00 5.02 21.68
C ILE A 184 13.33 4.92 23.17
N LEU A 185 13.10 3.76 23.79
CA LEU A 185 13.27 3.60 25.24
C LEU A 185 14.72 3.61 25.70
N THR A 186 15.61 2.95 24.96
CA THR A 186 17.01 2.77 25.40
C THR A 186 17.99 3.78 24.81
N LYS A 187 17.68 4.37 23.65
CA LYS A 187 18.56 5.34 22.98
C LYS A 187 17.99 6.75 22.94
N GLY A 188 16.79 6.97 23.50
CA GLY A 188 16.12 8.28 23.48
C GLY A 188 15.77 8.76 22.07
N TYR A 189 15.65 7.85 21.10
CA TYR A 189 15.27 8.24 19.74
C TYR A 189 13.87 8.84 19.72
N ARG A 190 13.65 9.75 18.76
CA ARG A 190 12.37 10.43 18.60
C ARG A 190 11.25 9.43 18.27
N ASN A 191 10.14 9.57 18.99
CA ASN A 191 8.88 8.92 18.64
C ASN A 191 8.19 9.70 17.52
N TYR A 192 8.45 9.29 16.28
CA TYR A 192 7.87 9.89 15.09
C TYR A 192 6.39 9.53 14.95
N THR A 193 5.63 10.43 14.32
CA THR A 193 4.33 10.05 13.74
C THR A 193 4.58 9.01 12.66
N LEU A 194 3.80 7.94 12.67
CA LEU A 194 3.90 6.89 11.67
C LEU A 194 2.88 7.14 10.57
N ARG A 195 3.27 6.89 9.32
CA ARG A 195 2.40 6.93 8.15
C ARG A 195 2.13 5.50 7.71
N VAL A 196 0.85 5.10 7.65
CA VAL A 196 0.44 3.81 7.08
C VAL A 196 -0.25 4.05 5.74
N SER A 197 0.19 3.35 4.70
CA SER A 197 -0.36 3.50 3.35
C SER A 197 -0.37 2.16 2.59
N SER A 198 -1.00 2.13 1.42
CA SER A 198 -1.00 0.97 0.51
C SER A 198 -0.36 1.34 -0.85
N PRO A 199 0.96 1.56 -0.89
CA PRO A 199 1.61 1.99 -2.13
C PRO A 199 1.71 0.84 -3.14
N PHE A 200 1.74 1.15 -4.43
CA PHE A 200 2.21 0.24 -5.48
C PHE A 200 3.73 0.06 -5.35
N ILE A 201 4.47 1.16 -5.31
CA ILE A 201 5.91 1.22 -5.08
C ILE A 201 6.18 2.14 -3.88
N ALA A 202 7.05 1.70 -2.98
CA ALA A 202 7.70 2.55 -1.99
C ALA A 202 9.17 2.77 -2.38
N THR A 203 9.71 3.95 -2.10
CA THR A 203 11.14 4.26 -2.26
C THR A 203 11.76 4.52 -0.89
N PRO A 204 11.90 3.46 -0.06
CA PRO A 204 12.34 3.58 1.31
C PRO A 204 13.77 4.13 1.41
N THR A 205 13.97 5.14 2.27
CA THR A 205 15.31 5.58 2.68
C THR A 205 15.76 4.76 3.87
N PHE A 206 16.81 3.96 3.73
CA PHE A 206 17.37 3.18 4.82
C PHE A 206 18.28 4.05 5.71
N LEU A 207 18.01 4.05 7.01
CA LEU A 207 18.85 4.71 8.01
C LEU A 207 19.74 3.65 8.67
N THR A 208 21.06 3.80 8.52
CA THR A 208 22.04 2.92 9.17
C THR A 208 22.11 3.19 10.68
N SER A 209 22.74 2.27 11.42
CA SER A 209 22.91 2.36 12.87
C SER A 209 23.77 3.54 13.36
N SER A 210 24.46 4.26 12.46
CA SER A 210 25.40 5.34 12.80
C SER A 210 24.94 6.74 12.35
N ASP A 211 23.65 6.95 12.10
CA ASP A 211 23.08 8.24 11.62
C ASP A 211 23.69 8.78 10.31
N MET A 212 24.54 7.99 9.66
CA MET A 212 25.13 8.29 8.36
C MET A 212 24.19 7.75 7.28
N ASN A 213 23.61 8.67 6.52
CA ASN A 213 22.75 8.37 5.38
C ASN A 213 23.45 7.44 4.38
N SER A 214 23.15 6.14 4.38
CA SER A 214 23.48 5.31 3.22
C SER A 214 22.36 5.51 2.21
N ASN A 215 22.50 6.56 1.39
CA ASN A 215 21.61 6.91 0.29
C ASN A 215 21.62 5.84 -0.79
N GLN A 216 20.89 4.74 -0.62
CA GLN A 216 20.54 3.85 -1.73
C GLN A 216 19.06 3.50 -1.65
N PRO A 217 18.15 4.45 -2.01
CA PRO A 217 16.74 4.14 -2.12
C PRO A 217 16.55 3.14 -3.26
N PHE A 218 16.22 1.89 -2.92
CA PHE A 218 15.80 0.89 -3.90
C PHE A 218 14.26 0.87 -3.98
N PRO A 219 13.67 1.17 -5.16
CA PRO A 219 12.23 1.05 -5.35
C PRO A 219 11.77 -0.37 -5.04
N LEU A 220 10.73 -0.46 -4.23
CA LEU A 220 10.18 -1.72 -3.75
C LEU A 220 8.71 -1.82 -4.12
N ILE A 221 8.36 -2.87 -4.87
CA ILE A 221 6.96 -3.18 -5.15
C ILE A 221 6.33 -3.70 -3.87
N ILE A 222 5.40 -2.95 -3.31
CA ILE A 222 4.67 -3.32 -2.08
C ILE A 222 3.40 -4.07 -2.45
N ASN A 223 2.65 -3.55 -3.43
CA ASN A 223 1.44 -4.17 -3.95
C ASN A 223 1.54 -4.30 -5.48
N PRO A 224 1.10 -5.41 -6.08
CA PRO A 224 1.30 -5.68 -7.50
C PRO A 224 0.34 -4.93 -8.43
N MET A 225 -0.73 -4.33 -7.89
CA MET A 225 -1.82 -3.75 -8.67
C MET A 225 -1.98 -2.26 -8.35
N LEU A 226 -1.67 -1.39 -9.33
CA LEU A 226 -1.90 0.04 -9.20
C LEU A 226 -3.39 0.33 -9.00
N GLY A 227 -3.75 1.14 -7.99
CA GLY A 227 -5.14 1.41 -7.61
C GLY A 227 -5.91 0.19 -7.07
N GLY A 228 -5.24 -0.95 -6.91
CA GLY A 228 -5.87 -2.23 -6.58
C GLY A 228 -6.21 -2.31 -5.11
N GLY A 229 -7.50 -2.25 -4.81
CA GLY A 229 -8.02 -2.51 -3.48
C GLY A 229 -8.09 -1.30 -2.56
N ARG A 230 -8.80 -1.50 -1.46
CA ARG A 230 -8.93 -0.56 -0.35
C ARG A 230 -9.21 -1.33 0.92
N VAL A 231 -8.95 -0.73 2.06
CA VAL A 231 -9.35 -1.29 3.34
C VAL A 231 -9.83 -0.21 4.29
N ILE A 232 -10.85 -0.55 5.07
CA ILE A 232 -11.26 0.22 6.24
C ILE A 232 -10.81 -0.59 7.45
N VAL A 233 -10.09 0.04 8.36
CA VAL A 233 -9.65 -0.58 9.62
C VAL A 233 -10.21 0.20 10.79
N TYR A 234 -10.41 -0.46 11.92
CA TYR A 234 -10.78 0.23 13.15
C TYR A 234 -9.65 1.17 13.56
N GLY A 235 -10.00 2.41 13.92
CA GLY A 235 -9.05 3.39 14.44
C GLY A 235 -8.85 3.25 15.95
N GLY A 236 -8.02 4.13 16.51
CA GLY A 236 -7.74 4.16 17.95
C GLY A 236 -8.92 4.72 18.77
N GLY A 237 -9.86 5.43 18.14
CA GLY A 237 -11.05 5.98 18.77
C GLY A 237 -12.21 5.00 18.84
N PHE A 238 -12.07 3.80 18.27
CA PHE A 238 -13.15 2.83 18.25
C PHE A 238 -13.50 2.33 19.65
N ALA A 239 -14.80 2.34 19.98
CA ALA A 239 -15.27 2.13 21.35
C ALA A 239 -14.94 0.74 21.93
N ASP A 240 -14.88 -0.31 21.11
CA ASP A 240 -14.51 -1.67 21.54
C ASP A 240 -12.98 -1.85 21.51
N PRO A 241 -12.32 -1.94 22.69
CA PRO A 241 -10.86 -2.04 22.76
C PRO A 241 -10.30 -3.33 22.16
N SER A 242 -11.11 -4.37 22.01
CA SER A 242 -10.68 -5.64 21.41
C SER A 242 -10.47 -5.55 19.89
N LYS A 243 -11.11 -4.56 19.25
CA LYS A 243 -11.05 -4.28 17.81
C LYS A 243 -10.33 -2.98 17.49
N ALA A 244 -10.32 -2.03 18.42
CA ALA A 244 -9.59 -0.77 18.26
C ALA A 244 -8.13 -1.01 17.88
N MET A 245 -7.59 -0.11 17.06
CA MET A 245 -6.18 -0.14 16.72
C MET A 245 -5.34 -0.06 18.00
N ARG A 246 -4.35 -0.95 18.10
CA ARG A 246 -3.58 -1.08 19.34
C ARG A 246 -2.14 -1.48 19.08
N LEU A 247 -1.24 -0.92 19.89
CA LEU A 247 0.12 -1.39 20.04
C LEU A 247 0.18 -2.38 21.20
N ARG A 248 0.44 -3.66 20.92
CA ARG A 248 0.69 -4.67 21.95
C ARG A 248 2.18 -4.76 22.23
N ILE A 249 2.60 -4.53 23.47
CA ILE A 249 4.01 -4.60 23.89
C ILE A 249 4.19 -5.71 24.93
N ILE A 250 5.19 -6.57 24.72
CA ILE A 250 5.67 -7.57 25.67
C ILE A 250 7.08 -7.17 26.07
N TYR A 251 7.30 -6.92 27.36
CA TYR A 251 8.56 -6.38 27.86
C TYR A 251 8.90 -6.88 29.27
N SER A 252 10.18 -6.76 29.64
CA SER A 252 10.68 -6.95 31.00
C SER A 252 11.26 -5.64 31.51
N LYS A 253 10.88 -5.24 32.72
CA LYS A 253 11.45 -4.05 33.38
C LYS A 253 12.92 -4.30 33.73
N ILE A 254 13.73 -3.25 33.62
CA ILE A 254 15.12 -3.21 34.07
C ILE A 254 15.16 -2.51 35.43
#